data_AF-A0A8J7NYK6-F1
#
_entry.id   AF-A0A8J7NYK6-F1
#
_cell.length_a   1.000
_cell.length_b   1.000
_cell.length_c   1.000
_cell.angle_alpha   90.00
_cell.angle_beta   90.00
_cell.angle_gamma   90.00
#
_symmetry.space_group_name_H-M   'P 1'
#
loop_
_entity.id
_entity.type
_entity.pdbx_description
1 polymer ?
#
loop_
_entity_poly.entity_id
_entity_poly.type
_entity_poly.pdbx_seq_one_letter_code
_entity_poly.pdbx_strand_id
1 'polypeptide(L)'
;MELNIFATPFNVEPADVPDNLQHEIIQLQSDDELKARYNNLRLLEFYKRYISNDLRRHALKYASVFGTTYCCEQFFSKLTNAKSRLRSRLTDANLEKQLRVATSSIPINITHLTKEKQFQPSH
;
A
#
# COMPACT_ATOMS: atom_id res chain seq x y z
N MET A 1 -16.66 -11.44 -6.06
CA MET A 1 -17.23 -10.62 -7.14
C MET A 1 -16.37 -9.39 -7.40
N GLU A 2 -16.29 -8.41 -6.49
CA GLU A 2 -15.52 -7.17 -6.75
C GLU A 2 -13.99 -7.34 -6.88
N LEU A 3 -13.38 -8.23 -6.09
CA LEU A 3 -11.95 -8.51 -6.25
C LEU A 3 -11.63 -9.16 -7.61
N ASN A 4 -12.56 -9.94 -8.17
CA ASN A 4 -12.37 -10.61 -9.45
C ASN A 4 -12.37 -9.62 -10.61
N ILE A 5 -13.09 -8.50 -10.48
CA ILE A 5 -13.03 -7.38 -11.43
C ILE A 5 -11.61 -6.83 -11.51
N PHE A 6 -10.88 -6.78 -10.38
CA PHE A 6 -9.47 -6.39 -10.36
C PHE A 6 -8.54 -7.53 -10.81
N ALA A 7 -8.70 -8.73 -10.25
CA ALA A 7 -7.75 -9.83 -10.43
C ALA A 7 -7.84 -10.48 -11.81
N THR A 8 -9.05 -10.69 -12.31
CA THR A 8 -9.35 -11.44 -13.55
C THR A 8 -10.42 -10.73 -14.39
N PRO A 9 -10.18 -9.47 -14.84
CA PRO A 9 -11.18 -8.65 -15.53
C PRO A 9 -11.69 -9.27 -16.84
N PHE A 10 -10.91 -10.16 -17.46
CA PHE A 10 -11.27 -10.85 -18.70
C PHE A 10 -12.15 -12.09 -18.51
N ASN A 11 -12.40 -12.49 -17.26
CA ASN A 11 -13.06 -13.75 -16.92
C ASN A 11 -14.23 -13.56 -15.94
N VAL A 12 -14.70 -12.31 -15.79
CA VAL A 12 -15.90 -11.97 -15.01
C VAL A 12 -17.10 -11.88 -15.93
N GLU A 13 -18.26 -12.32 -15.45
CA GLU A 13 -19.53 -12.14 -16.16
C GLU A 13 -19.98 -10.67 -16.03
N PRO A 14 -20.22 -9.94 -17.13
CA PRO A 14 -20.66 -8.55 -17.06
C PRO A 14 -21.95 -8.35 -16.25
N ALA A 15 -22.86 -9.33 -16.22
CA ALA A 15 -24.08 -9.25 -15.42
C ALA A 15 -23.83 -9.23 -13.89
N ASP A 16 -22.68 -9.75 -13.45
CA ASP A 16 -22.28 -9.80 -12.04
C ASP A 16 -21.45 -8.56 -11.62
N VAL A 17 -21.18 -7.65 -12.56
CA VAL A 17 -20.39 -6.43 -12.34
C VAL A 17 -21.33 -5.27 -11.96
N PRO A 18 -20.94 -4.37 -11.03
CA PRO A 18 -21.72 -3.17 -10.72
C PRO A 18 -22.04 -2.34 -11.98
N ASP A 19 -23.26 -1.81 -12.08
CA ASP A 19 -23.74 -1.11 -13.29
C ASP A 19 -22.79 -0.02 -13.81
N ASN A 20 -22.14 0.70 -12.89
CA ASN A 20 -21.20 1.77 -13.24
C ASN A 20 -19.90 1.27 -13.88
N LEU A 21 -19.59 -0.03 -13.80
CA LEU A 21 -18.40 -0.66 -14.37
C LEU A 21 -18.71 -1.62 -15.52
N GLN A 22 -19.97 -2.03 -15.71
CA GLN A 22 -20.35 -3.03 -16.71
C GLN A 22 -19.88 -2.63 -18.12
N HIS A 23 -20.10 -1.38 -18.51
CA HIS A 23 -19.73 -0.92 -19.85
C HIS A 23 -18.21 -0.92 -20.07
N GLU A 24 -17.43 -0.47 -19.08
CA GLU A 24 -15.96 -0.49 -19.15
C GLU A 24 -15.42 -1.93 -19.21
N ILE A 25 -16.01 -2.86 -18.46
CA ILE A 25 -15.63 -4.27 -18.49
C ILE A 25 -15.95 -4.91 -19.84
N ILE A 26 -17.13 -4.65 -20.41
CA ILE A 26 -17.49 -5.19 -21.73
C ILE A 26 -16.53 -4.68 -22.81
N GLN A 27 -16.22 -3.38 -22.80
CA GLN A 27 -15.26 -2.81 -23.75
C GLN A 27 -13.88 -3.43 -23.58
N LEU A 28 -13.41 -3.57 -22.35
CA LEU A 28 -12.13 -4.21 -22.05
C LEU A 28 -12.08 -5.66 -22.53
N GLN A 29 -13.14 -6.44 -22.27
CA GLN A 29 -13.21 -7.86 -22.64
C GLN A 29 -13.28 -8.09 -24.15
N SER A 30 -13.79 -7.10 -24.90
CA SER A 30 -13.92 -7.15 -26.35
C SER A 30 -12.61 -6.84 -27.09
N ASP A 31 -11.57 -6.38 -26.38
CA ASP A 31 -10.29 -5.97 -26.97
C ASP A 31 -9.22 -7.07 -26.79
N ASP A 32 -8.95 -7.79 -27.88
CA ASP A 32 -7.96 -8.87 -27.92
C ASP A 32 -6.51 -8.37 -27.73
N GLU A 33 -6.20 -7.14 -28.15
CA GLU A 33 -4.86 -6.58 -27.91
C GLU A 33 -4.67 -6.33 -26.41
N LEU A 34 -5.64 -5.71 -25.75
CA LEU A 34 -5.59 -5.50 -24.30
C LEU A 34 -5.53 -6.82 -23.55
N LYS A 35 -6.24 -7.86 -24.00
CA LYS A 35 -6.15 -9.22 -23.43
C LYS A 35 -4.74 -9.80 -23.57
N ALA A 36 -4.12 -9.64 -24.74
CA ALA A 36 -2.74 -10.05 -24.95
C ALA A 36 -1.77 -9.27 -24.05
N ARG A 37 -1.94 -7.95 -23.91
CA ARG A 37 -1.11 -7.13 -23.01
C ARG A 37 -1.27 -7.54 -21.55
N TYR A 38 -2.49 -7.83 -21.10
CA TYR A 38 -2.78 -8.29 -19.75
C TYR A 38 -2.01 -9.58 -19.41
N ASN A 39 -1.96 -10.54 -20.33
CA ASN A 39 -1.25 -11.81 -20.11
C ASN A 39 0.29 -11.65 -20.08
N ASN A 40 0.82 -10.57 -20.64
CA ASN A 40 2.27 -10.34 -20.74
C ASN A 40 2.81 -9.34 -19.71
N LEU A 41 1.94 -8.67 -18.94
CA LEU A 41 2.34 -7.63 -17.99
C LEU A 41 1.95 -7.99 -16.56
N ARG A 42 2.62 -7.35 -15.60
CA ARG A 42 2.17 -7.41 -14.20
C ARG A 42 0.83 -6.67 -14.07
N LEU A 43 -0.06 -7.19 -13.23
CA LEU A 43 -1.42 -6.68 -13.05
C LEU A 43 -1.48 -5.15 -12.82
N LEU A 44 -0.70 -4.65 -11.86
CA LEU A 44 -0.63 -3.21 -11.56
C LEU A 44 -0.06 -2.37 -12.71
N GLU A 45 0.86 -2.93 -13.48
CA GLU A 45 1.48 -2.26 -14.63
C GLU A 45 0.49 -2.15 -15.79
N PHE A 46 -0.30 -3.20 -16.01
CA PHE A 46 -1.41 -3.21 -16.96
C PHE A 46 -2.43 -2.10 -16.65
N TYR A 47 -2.97 -2.08 -15.42
CA TYR A 47 -3.95 -1.07 -15.01
C TYR A 47 -3.40 0.37 -15.05
N LYS A 48 -2.10 0.54 -14.77
CA LYS A 48 -1.46 1.87 -14.83
C LYS A 48 -1.36 2.40 -16.26
N ARG A 49 -1.09 1.52 -17.23
CA ARG A 49 -0.80 1.89 -18.63
C ARG A 49 -2.04 1.95 -19.51
N TYR A 50 -2.94 0.97 -19.40
CA TYR A 50 -3.98 0.74 -20.40
C TYR A 50 -5.40 1.04 -19.91
N ILE A 51 -5.61 1.10 -18.60
CA ILE A 51 -6.94 1.31 -18.03
C ILE A 51 -7.06 2.75 -17.52
N SER A 52 -8.22 3.36 -17.73
CA SER A 52 -8.60 4.71 -17.27
C SER A 52 -9.93 4.66 -16.51
N ASN A 53 -10.47 5.83 -16.13
CA ASN A 53 -11.81 5.99 -15.54
C ASN A 53 -12.08 5.16 -14.27
N ASP A 54 -13.30 4.63 -14.13
CA ASP A 54 -13.78 4.06 -12.88
C ASP A 54 -13.21 2.66 -12.64
N LEU A 55 -12.95 1.89 -13.70
CA LEU A 55 -12.26 0.61 -13.59
C LEU A 55 -10.83 0.77 -13.05
N ARG A 56 -10.12 1.84 -13.44
CA ARG A 56 -8.80 2.16 -12.85
C ARG A 56 -8.92 2.52 -11.38
N ARG A 57 -9.92 3.29 -10.98
CA ARG A 57 -10.16 3.65 -9.56
C ARG A 57 -10.45 2.40 -8.74
N HIS A 58 -11.29 1.51 -9.26
CA HIS A 58 -11.58 0.21 -8.66
C HIS A 58 -10.31 -0.62 -8.48
N ALA A 59 -9.50 -0.75 -9.54
CA ALA A 59 -8.24 -1.48 -9.49
C ALA A 59 -7.26 -0.92 -8.45
N LEU A 60 -7.13 0.42 -8.38
CA LEU A 60 -6.26 1.07 -7.39
C LEU A 60 -6.76 0.86 -5.96
N LYS A 61 -8.07 0.96 -5.71
CA LYS A 61 -8.67 0.67 -4.40
C LYS A 61 -8.26 -0.71 -3.91
N TYR A 62 -8.42 -1.74 -4.74
CA TYR A 62 -8.08 -3.11 -4.36
C TYR A 62 -6.58 -3.34 -4.26
N ALA A 63 -5.77 -2.78 -5.16
CA ALA A 63 -4.31 -2.83 -5.04
C ALA A 63 -3.81 -2.17 -3.74
N SER A 64 -4.43 -1.07 -3.31
CA SER A 64 -4.10 -0.40 -2.06
C SER A 64 -4.44 -1.25 -0.83
N VAL A 65 -5.53 -2.01 -0.83
CA VAL A 65 -5.88 -2.91 0.30
C VAL A 65 -4.76 -3.91 0.59
N PHE A 66 -4.17 -4.51 -0.46
CA PHE A 66 -3.06 -5.45 -0.29
C PHE A 66 -1.80 -4.75 0.25
N GLY A 67 -1.49 -3.55 -0.26
CA GLY A 67 -0.35 -2.78 0.21
C GLY A 67 -0.51 -2.27 1.65
N THR A 68 -1.68 -1.78 2.01
CA THR A 68 -1.94 -1.23 3.35
C THR A 68 -2.00 -2.30 4.41
N THR A 69 -2.56 -3.48 4.11
CA THR A 69 -2.61 -4.60 5.07
C THR A 69 -1.19 -5.03 5.45
N TYR A 70 -0.31 -5.25 4.48
CA TYR A 70 1.10 -5.57 4.73
C TYR A 70 1.80 -4.44 5.51
N CYS A 71 1.60 -3.17 5.12
CA CYS A 71 2.17 -2.04 5.85
C CYS A 71 1.67 -1.96 7.30
N CYS A 72 0.39 -2.23 7.54
CA CYS A 72 -0.21 -2.28 8.88
C CYS A 72 0.37 -3.43 9.71
N GLU A 73 0.51 -4.63 9.13
CA GLU A 73 1.12 -5.78 9.80
C GLU A 73 2.58 -5.50 10.18
N GLN A 74 3.36 -4.94 9.24
CA GLN A 74 4.74 -4.51 9.51
C GLN A 74 4.80 -3.42 10.58
N PHE A 75 3.85 -2.48 10.56
CA PHE A 75 3.71 -1.45 11.59
C PHE A 75 3.44 -2.06 12.97
N PHE A 76 2.49 -2.99 13.09
CA PHE A 76 2.17 -3.69 14.33
C PHE A 76 3.32 -4.58 14.83
N SER A 77 4.06 -5.22 13.92
CA SER A 77 5.26 -5.98 14.27
C SER A 77 6.35 -5.08 14.86
N LYS A 78 6.63 -3.94 14.20
CA LYS A 78 7.58 -2.93 14.70
C LYS A 78 7.14 -2.36 16.05
N LEU A 79 5.85 -2.07 16.22
CA LEU A 79 5.24 -1.67 17.49
C LEU A 79 5.50 -2.68 18.60
N THR A 80 5.24 -3.95 18.33
CA THR A 80 5.38 -5.04 19.29
C THR A 80 6.83 -5.19 19.72
N ASN A 81 7.77 -5.11 18.78
CA ASN A 81 9.20 -5.13 19.06
C ASN A 81 9.66 -3.92 19.88
N ALA A 82 9.19 -2.71 19.53
CA ALA A 82 9.51 -1.48 20.27
C ALA A 82 8.98 -1.52 21.71
N LYS A 83 7.72 -1.94 21.89
CA LYS A 83 7.10 -2.13 23.22
C LYS A 83 7.81 -3.18 24.05
N SER A 84 8.19 -4.32 23.46
CA SER A 84 8.91 -5.40 24.14
C SER A 84 10.29 -4.95 24.64
N ARG A 85 11.03 -4.17 23.84
CA ARG A 85 12.39 -3.73 24.18
C ARG A 85 12.45 -2.58 25.18
N LEU A 86 11.41 -1.74 25.27
CA LEU A 86 11.39 -0.49 26.04
C LEU A 86 10.38 -0.48 27.20
N ARG A 87 9.92 -1.66 27.65
CA ARG A 87 8.83 -1.82 28.65
C ARG A 87 8.94 -0.95 29.92
N SER A 88 10.13 -0.48 30.31
CA SER A 88 10.33 0.32 31.52
C SER A 88 10.16 1.84 31.35
N ARG A 89 10.02 2.38 30.13
CA ARG A 89 10.11 3.85 29.90
C ARG A 89 9.09 4.43 28.91
N LEU A 90 8.10 3.66 28.47
CA LEU A 90 7.14 4.09 27.44
C LEU A 90 6.01 4.95 28.04
N THR A 91 5.98 6.23 27.65
CA THR A 91 4.84 7.15 27.81
C THR A 91 4.23 7.39 26.43
N ASP A 92 2.93 7.65 26.32
CA ASP A 92 2.25 7.83 25.01
C ASP A 92 2.96 8.84 24.09
N ALA A 93 3.48 9.93 24.67
CA ALA A 93 4.23 10.96 23.94
C ALA A 93 5.57 10.49 23.36
N ASN A 94 6.23 9.49 23.94
CA ASN A 94 7.49 8.95 23.41
C ASN A 94 7.29 7.74 22.48
N LEU A 95 6.16 7.04 22.63
CA LEU A 95 5.74 5.97 21.74
C LEU A 95 5.46 6.51 20.33
N GLU A 96 4.69 7.59 20.19
CA GLU A 96 4.38 8.20 18.89
C GLU A 96 5.66 8.60 18.14
N LYS A 97 6.60 9.25 18.83
CA LYS A 97 7.87 9.71 18.24
C LYS A 97 8.73 8.54 17.78
N GLN A 98 8.83 7.48 18.57
CA GLN A 98 9.59 6.27 18.20
C GLN A 98 8.95 5.54 17.01
N LEU A 99 7.62 5.51 16.95
CA LEU A 99 6.90 4.91 15.83
C LEU A 99 7.15 5.66 14.55
N ARG A 100 7.00 7.00 14.58
CA ARG A 100 7.30 7.86 13.44
C ARG A 100 8.70 7.61 12.89
N VAL A 101 9.69 7.41 13.78
CA VAL A 101 11.07 7.08 13.38
C VAL A 101 11.18 5.67 12.78
N ALA A 102 10.56 4.65 13.40
CA ALA A 102 10.65 3.25 12.95
C ALA A 102 9.91 2.98 11.63
N THR A 103 8.96 3.83 11.26
CA THR A 103 8.11 3.67 10.07
C THR A 103 8.42 4.66 8.96
N SER A 104 9.25 5.66 9.24
CA SER A 104 9.75 6.60 8.25
C SER A 104 10.74 5.93 7.29
N SER A 105 10.58 6.20 6.00
CA SER A 105 11.60 5.91 4.97
C SER A 105 12.63 7.03 4.80
N ILE A 106 12.50 8.12 5.56
CA ILE A 106 13.44 9.25 5.56
C ILE A 106 14.69 8.82 6.33
N PRO A 107 15.90 8.91 5.73
CA PRO A 107 17.13 8.59 6.42
C PRO A 107 17.36 9.56 7.59
N ILE A 108 17.65 9.01 8.76
CA ILE A 108 17.97 9.81 9.95
C ILE A 108 19.31 10.49 9.72
N ASN A 109 19.34 11.82 9.81
CA ASN A 109 20.58 12.59 9.76
C ASN A 109 21.27 12.55 11.14
N ILE A 110 21.97 11.45 11.40
CA ILE A 110 22.64 11.17 12.68
C ILE A 110 23.70 12.24 12.98
N THR A 111 24.42 12.72 11.96
CA THR A 111 25.51 13.69 12.14
C THR A 111 25.00 15.04 12.63
N HIS A 112 23.84 15.50 12.14
CA HIS A 112 23.18 16.70 12.67
C HIS A 112 22.71 16.50 14.12
N LEU A 113 22.06 15.37 14.42
CA LEU A 113 21.58 15.07 15.78
C LEU A 113 22.71 14.98 16.81
N THR A 114 23.87 14.43 16.43
CA THR A 114 25.04 14.38 17.31
C THR A 114 25.67 15.75 17.57
N LYS A 115 25.51 16.71 16.65
CA LYS A 115 26.00 18.09 16.83
C LYS A 115 25.13 18.92 17.78
N GLU A 116 23.82 18.67 17.78
CA GLU A 116 22.89 19.40 18.66
C GLU A 116 22.73 18.78 20.05
N LYS A 117 23.26 17.57 20.26
CA LYS A 117 23.20 16.91 21.57
C LYS A 117 24.16 17.60 22.54
N GLN A 118 23.61 18.37 23.48
CA GLN A 118 24.37 18.95 24.58
C GLN A 118 24.94 17.83 25.47
N PHE A 119 26.27 17.75 25.54
CA PHE A 119 26.96 16.78 26.39
C PHE A 119 26.73 17.19 27.85
N GLN A 120 26.03 16.37 28.62
CA GLN A 120 25.96 16.55 30.08
C GLN A 120 27.16 15.80 30.67
N PRO A 121 28.25 16.49 31.06
CA PRO A 121 29.32 15.84 31.79
C PRO A 121 28.73 15.30 33.10
N SER A 122 28.96 14.01 33.35
CA SER A 122 28.65 13.41 34.65
C SER A 122 29.68 13.92 35.66
N HIS A 123 29.19 14.28 36.84
CA HIS A 123 29.99 14.88 37.91
C HIS A 123 30.81 13.86 38.69
#